data_AF-A0A7W7ZSF0-F1
#
_entry.id   AF-A0A7W7ZSF0-F1
#
_cell.length_a   1.000
_cell.length_b   1.000
_cell.length_c   1.000
_cell.angle_alpha   90.00
_cell.angle_beta   90.00
_cell.angle_gamma   90.00
#
_symmetry.space_group_name_H-M   'P 1'
#
loop_
_entity.id
_entity.type
_entity.pdbx_description
1 polymer ?
#
loop_
_entity_poly.entity_id
_entity_poly.type
_entity_poly.pdbx_seq_one_letter_code
_entity_poly.pdbx_strand_id
1 'polypeptide(L)'
;MTFTKPGGQVGGYRNEVDQQKLGPALVITAGLILGMRTIRWEATHSDGLAGEEWEKEVEHSARVAKRMLTFLTTRYPDLFQCKKVPWYVATDEDSPK
;
A
#
# COMPACT_ATOMS: atom_id res chain seq x y z
N MET A 1 -2.28 -13.91 6.64
CA MET A 1 -1.74 -15.15 7.22
C MET A 1 -0.30 -15.27 6.75
N THR A 2 0.67 -14.92 7.61
CA THR A 2 2.09 -15.14 7.34
C THR A 2 2.40 -16.60 7.62
N PHE A 3 2.74 -17.37 6.59
CA PHE A 3 3.27 -18.73 6.71
C PHE A 3 4.60 -18.68 7.45
N THR A 4 4.59 -18.87 8.76
CA THR A 4 5.81 -19.18 9.52
C THR A 4 6.04 -20.68 9.41
N LYS A 5 7.08 -21.11 8.68
CA LYS A 5 7.59 -22.49 8.76
C LYS A 5 7.80 -22.81 10.25
N PRO A 6 7.14 -23.83 10.82
CA PRO A 6 7.38 -24.22 12.19
C PRO A 6 8.78 -24.86 12.26
N GLY A 7 9.79 -24.13 12.75
CA GLY A 7 11.13 -24.66 13.00
C GLY A 7 12.32 -23.90 12.41
N GLY A 8 12.11 -22.81 11.66
CA GLY A 8 13.24 -22.01 11.15
C GLY A 8 13.93 -21.22 12.26
N GLN A 9 15.26 -21.34 12.40
CA GLN A 9 16.03 -20.53 13.32
C GLN A 9 15.96 -19.06 12.89
N VAL A 10 15.50 -18.18 13.78
CA VAL A 10 15.47 -16.73 13.54
C VAL A 10 16.91 -16.23 13.52
N GLY A 11 17.36 -15.72 12.37
CA GLY A 11 18.69 -15.15 12.19
C GLY A 11 18.80 -13.71 12.71
N GLY A 12 17.67 -13.05 12.95
CA GLY A 12 17.58 -11.72 13.53
C GLY A 12 16.30 -11.01 13.13
N TYR A 13 16.26 -9.70 13.36
CA TYR A 13 15.12 -8.85 13.02
C TYR A 13 15.54 -7.73 12.08
N ARG A 14 14.78 -7.54 11.01
CA ARG A 14 14.92 -6.42 10.08
C ARG A 14 13.82 -5.40 10.36
N ASN A 15 14.17 -4.12 10.28
CA ASN A 15 13.16 -3.05 10.29
C ASN A 15 12.53 -2.96 8.91
N GLU A 16 11.21 -3.12 8.85
CA GLU A 16 10.43 -2.93 7.64
C GLU A 16 9.31 -1.92 7.89
N VAL A 17 8.99 -1.11 6.88
CA VAL A 17 7.89 -0.15 6.96
C VAL A 17 6.59 -0.89 7.26
N ASP A 18 5.86 -0.44 8.27
CA ASP A 18 4.60 -1.06 8.66
C ASP A 18 3.46 -0.65 7.73
N GLN A 19 3.35 -1.36 6.61
CA GLN A 19 2.35 -1.09 5.56
C GLN A 19 0.90 -1.06 6.08
N GLN A 20 0.59 -1.79 7.15
CA GLN A 20 -0.76 -1.80 7.74
C GLN A 20 -1.16 -0.44 8.31
N LYS A 21 -0.19 0.32 8.82
CA LYS A 21 -0.42 1.65 9.39
C LYS A 21 -0.54 2.75 8.33
N LEU A 22 -0.20 2.44 7.08
CA LEU A 22 -0.26 3.39 5.97
C LEU A 22 -1.62 3.43 5.28
N GLY A 23 -2.55 2.53 5.62
CA GLY A 23 -3.89 2.49 5.07
C GLY A 23 -4.63 3.84 5.14
N PRO A 24 -4.72 4.50 6.31
CA PRO A 24 -5.35 5.81 6.42
C PRO A 24 -4.69 6.88 5.54
N ALA A 25 -3.36 6.91 5.48
CA ALA A 25 -2.62 7.87 4.65
C ALA A 25 -2.90 7.67 3.15
N LEU A 26 -3.03 6.42 2.71
CA LEU A 26 -3.39 6.09 1.34
C LEU A 26 -4.80 6.57 1.00
N VAL A 27 -5.78 6.34 1.89
CA VAL A 27 -7.18 6.75 1.69
C VAL A 27 -7.29 8.27 1.61
N ILE A 28 -6.64 9.00 2.52
CA ILE A 28 -6.63 10.46 2.51
C ILE A 28 -6.03 10.99 1.21
N THR A 29 -4.88 10.45 0.80
CA THR A 29 -4.20 10.89 -0.42
C THR A 29 -5.04 10.60 -1.67
N ALA A 30 -5.65 9.41 -1.75
CA ALA A 30 -6.54 9.06 -2.86
C ALA A 30 -7.78 9.98 -2.90
N GLY A 31 -8.38 10.29 -1.75
CA GLY A 31 -9.50 11.21 -1.66
C GLY A 31 -9.15 12.65 -2.07
N LEU A 32 -7.96 13.13 -1.71
CA LEU A 32 -7.46 14.44 -2.15
C LEU A 32 -7.28 14.49 -3.68
N ILE A 33 -6.66 13.46 -4.27
CA ILE A 33 -6.48 13.37 -5.72
C ILE A 33 -7.85 13.34 -6.43
N LEU A 34 -8.78 12.52 -5.91
CA LEU A 34 -10.13 12.40 -6.44
C LEU A 34 -10.84 13.75 -6.42
N GLY A 35 -10.87 14.44 -5.27
CA GLY A 35 -11.48 15.76 -5.13
C GLY A 35 -10.88 16.82 -6.04
N MET A 36 -9.55 16.85 -6.19
CA MET A 36 -8.88 17.78 -7.11
C MET A 36 -9.22 17.51 -8.58
N ARG A 37 -9.46 16.25 -8.96
CA ARG A 37 -9.80 15.87 -10.33
C ARG A 37 -11.28 16.10 -10.65
N THR A 38 -12.15 15.92 -9.65
CA THR A 38 -13.60 16.05 -9.80
C THR A 38 -14.12 17.46 -9.54
N ILE A 39 -13.30 18.37 -8.99
CA ILE A 39 -13.68 19.79 -8.80
C ILE A 39 -14.09 20.50 -10.10
N ARG A 40 -13.67 19.96 -11.25
CA ARG A 40 -13.99 20.52 -12.58
C ARG A 40 -15.27 19.94 -13.18
N TRP A 41 -15.89 18.96 -12.54
CA TRP A 41 -17.10 18.33 -13.04
C TRP A 41 -18.30 19.21 -12.65
N GLU A 42 -19.18 19.50 -13.60
CA GLU A 42 -20.43 20.19 -13.28
C GLU A 42 -21.26 19.32 -12.32
N ALA A 43 -21.91 19.94 -11.34
CA ALA A 43 -22.75 19.24 -10.39
C ALA A 43 -24.04 18.76 -11.08
N THR A 44 -23.94 17.67 -11.82
CA THR A 44 -25.09 17.01 -12.43
C THR A 44 -25.92 16.35 -11.35
N HIS A 45 -27.17 16.79 -11.20
CA HIS A 45 -28.13 16.14 -10.30
C HIS A 45 -28.26 14.67 -10.71
N SER A 46 -27.95 13.80 -9.76
CA SER A 46 -28.32 12.38 -9.66
C SER A 46 -29.23 11.84 -10.77
N ASP A 47 -28.65 11.46 -11.90
CA ASP A 47 -29.20 10.40 -12.74
C ASP A 47 -28.09 9.36 -12.88
N GLY A 48 -28.41 8.11 -12.57
CA GLY A 48 -27.49 7.00 -12.29
C GLY A 48 -26.57 6.55 -13.42
N LEU A 49 -26.27 7.43 -14.39
CA LEU A 49 -25.40 7.23 -15.55
C LEU A 49 -23.97 7.76 -15.35
N ALA A 50 -23.68 8.51 -14.27
CA ALA A 50 -22.32 8.94 -13.91
C ALA A 50 -21.45 7.81 -13.31
N GLY A 51 -21.99 6.58 -13.18
CA GLY A 51 -21.39 5.48 -12.41
C GLY A 51 -20.04 5.00 -12.95
N GLU A 52 -19.91 4.76 -14.26
CA GLU A 52 -18.70 4.13 -14.81
C GLU A 52 -17.51 5.11 -14.85
N GLU A 53 -17.74 6.37 -15.19
CA GLU A 53 -16.68 7.40 -15.17
C GLU A 53 -16.24 7.71 -13.73
N TRP A 54 -17.18 7.74 -12.79
CA TRP A 54 -16.89 7.91 -11.38
C TRP A 54 -16.05 6.76 -10.82
N GLU A 55 -16.44 5.51 -11.08
CA GLU A 55 -15.69 4.34 -10.62
C GLU A 55 -14.27 4.31 -11.21
N LYS A 56 -14.12 4.63 -12.50
CA LYS A 56 -12.81 4.76 -13.14
C LYS A 56 -11.95 5.83 -12.46
N GLU A 57 -12.54 6.95 -12.08
CA GLU A 57 -11.84 8.07 -11.46
C GLU A 57 -11.43 7.75 -10.00
N VAL A 58 -12.27 7.05 -9.25
CA VAL A 58 -11.93 6.49 -7.92
C VAL A 58 -10.76 5.51 -8.04
N GLU A 59 -10.83 4.58 -8.99
CA GLU A 59 -9.77 3.59 -9.20
C GLU A 59 -8.46 4.24 -9.64
N HIS A 60 -8.53 5.24 -10.54
CA HIS A 60 -7.39 6.02 -10.98
C HIS A 60 -6.72 6.72 -9.79
N SER A 61 -7.49 7.42 -8.98
CA SER A 61 -7.01 8.16 -7.81
C SER A 61 -6.33 7.25 -6.79
N ALA A 62 -6.92 6.07 -6.52
CA ALA A 62 -6.32 5.06 -5.66
C ALA A 62 -5.00 4.52 -6.24
N ARG A 63 -4.92 4.27 -7.56
CA ARG A 63 -3.69 3.81 -8.24
C ARG A 63 -2.58 4.84 -8.16
N VAL A 64 -2.88 6.12 -8.36
CA VAL A 64 -1.88 7.21 -8.24
C VAL A 64 -1.38 7.33 -6.81
N ALA A 65 -2.28 7.36 -5.83
CA ALA A 65 -1.91 7.42 -4.41
C ALA A 65 -1.03 6.23 -4.00
N LYS A 66 -1.36 5.02 -4.47
CA LYS A 66 -0.56 3.81 -4.19
C LYS A 66 0.85 3.92 -4.77
N ARG A 67 0.99 4.39 -6.01
CA ARG A 67 2.32 4.59 -6.63
C ARG A 67 3.17 5.59 -5.84
N MET A 68 2.57 6.69 -5.40
CA MET A 68 3.26 7.69 -4.58
C MET A 68 3.70 7.09 -3.25
N LEU A 69 2.82 6.37 -2.55
CA LEU A 69 3.15 5.73 -1.28
C LEU A 69 4.26 4.69 -1.43
N THR A 70 4.22 3.86 -2.48
CA THR A 70 5.29 2.89 -2.78
C THR A 70 6.62 3.59 -3.05
N PHE A 71 6.63 4.66 -3.83
CA PHE A 71 7.82 5.45 -4.11
C PHE A 71 8.44 6.00 -2.82
N LEU A 72 7.63 6.65 -1.97
CA LEU A 72 8.10 7.26 -0.73
C LEU A 72 8.61 6.22 0.28
N THR A 73 7.88 5.12 0.47
CA THR A 73 8.27 4.08 1.43
C THR A 73 9.51 3.30 1.00
N THR A 74 9.81 3.26 -0.30
CA THR A 74 11.02 2.63 -0.84
C THR A 74 12.22 3.57 -0.76
N ARG A 75 12.04 4.86 -1.05
CA ARG A 75 13.14 5.83 -1.13
C ARG A 75 13.49 6.45 0.23
N TYR A 76 12.50 6.62 1.10
CA TYR A 76 12.61 7.31 2.40
C TYR A 76 11.90 6.51 3.51
N PRO A 77 12.30 5.26 3.76
CA PRO A 77 11.62 4.38 4.73
C PRO A 77 11.66 4.91 6.17
N ASP A 78 12.65 5.74 6.49
CA ASP A 78 12.89 6.38 7.78
C ASP A 78 11.82 7.41 8.16
N LEU A 79 11.06 7.93 7.18
CA LEU A 79 9.92 8.81 7.43
C LEU A 79 8.67 8.08 7.95
N PHE A 80 8.68 6.74 7.91
CA PHE A 80 7.52 5.92 8.22
C PHE A 80 7.73 5.06 9.45
N GLN A 81 6.64 4.75 10.16
CA GLN A 81 6.70 3.80 11.26
C GLN A 81 7.14 2.44 10.73
N CYS A 82 8.21 1.91 11.33
CA CYS A 82 8.73 0.59 11.02
C CYS A 82 8.34 -0.42 12.09
N LYS A 83 8.27 -1.69 11.71
CA LYS A 83 8.15 -2.84 12.61
C LYS A 83 9.34 -3.78 12.44
N LYS A 84 9.66 -4.50 13.50
CA LYS A 84 10.67 -5.55 13.48
C LYS A 84 10.07 -6.83 12.88
N VAL A 85 10.57 -7.24 11.74
CA VAL A 85 10.17 -8.48 11.04
C VAL A 85 11.29 -9.50 11.20
N PRO A 86 11.03 -10.72 11.69
CA PRO A 86 12.05 -11.74 11.81
C PRO A 86 12.47 -12.22 10.42
N TRP A 87 13.77 -12.42 10.22
CA TRP A 87 14.29 -13.16 9.07
C TRP A 87 14.84 -14.51 9.55
N TYR A 88 14.71 -15.52 8.71
CA TYR A 88 15.07 -16.90 9.03
C TYR A 88 16.37 -17.28 8.32
N VAL A 89 17.26 -17.98 9.02
CA VAL A 89 18.51 -18.50 8.44
C VAL A 89 18.14 -19.59 7.42
N ALA A 90 18.74 -19.55 6.23
CA ALA A 90 18.58 -20.61 5.24
C ALA A 90 19.20 -21.90 5.81
N THR A 91 18.39 -22.95 5.91
CA THR A 91 18.87 -24.29 6.29
C THR A 91 19.35 -25.04 5.04
N ASP A 92 20.22 -26.04 5.21
CA ASP A 92 20.74 -26.86 4.09
C ASP A 92 19.64 -27.53 3.24
N GLU A 93 18.42 -27.66 3.77
CA GLU A 93 17.23 -28.11 3.02
C GLU A 93 16.67 -27.09 2.02
N ASP A 94 17.03 -25.80 2.12
CA ASP A 94 16.58 -24.74 1.21
C ASP A 94 17.53 -24.55 0.00
N SER A 95 18.63 -25.31 -0.08
CA SER A 95 19.53 -25.30 -1.25
C SER A 95 19.09 -26.40 -2.24
N PRO A 96 18.80 -26.06 -3.51
CA PRO A 96 18.52 -27.08 -4.52
C PRO A 96 19.77 -27.95 -4.73
N LYS A 97 19.62 -29.26 -4.54
CA LYS A 97 20.63 -30.26 -4.94
C LYS A 97 20.59 -30.52 -6.44
#